data_AF-A0A812IYB0-F1
#
_entry.id   AF-A0A812IYB0-F1
#
_cell.length_a   1.000
_cell.length_b   1.000
_cell.length_c   1.000
_cell.angle_alpha   90.00
_cell.angle_beta   90.00
_cell.angle_gamma   90.00
#
_symmetry.space_group_name_H-M   'P 1'
#
loop_
_entity.id
_entity.type
_entity.pdbx_description
1 polymer ?
#
loop_
_entity_poly.entity_id
_entity_poly.type
_entity_poly.pdbx_seq_one_letter_code
_entity_poly.pdbx_strand_id
1 'polypeptide(L)'
;MAPPCSSFSSAVTPAVRTCRFPKGLPWLKGEMRKRVAEGNELAAWCLKLLELCERSKVGWWLEQPDTSWMWRLPGFKRFRPPSSTSTWRVDFCYFGTPWRKRTKIACSNELSGRRLFCRCLVPHVLLRGRCPYSGVARTAVAQPYPKAFAAALARGIAREAGWCDSRRSLDIAGCARCSQFRIGEASHPGPRRARRPREGDLEFKPVQSAATLYYEAKLWEDFVRWCSSRLSDCLLVFSLCPVLAAMALRAYGNFCYGAGKTLSGFRRTIIAAQRRLLGCKPFLQLAWEMVSRWEALEPPVHRCPVPEPLVKAMVFLANAWGMERWAAIALLSFYGLARVGEVLRCKRSDLLFPADLLDKDVQHTKITDSRGAVQRYRAGMSPTDLQWLMTFGLPPCAATAVARQLLFPVHLSLPQQRWKKKQFFSCLVCSLRVYDGGRHLLLPTQPVVAGSAKSDAISGGQADYMFCMYSAND
;
A
#
# COMPACT_ATOMS: atom_id res chain seq x y z
N MET A 1 -22.37 11.21 21.06
CA MET A 1 -22.32 12.43 21.90
C MET A 1 -21.18 12.31 22.90
N ALA A 2 -20.41 13.38 23.13
CA ALA A 2 -19.31 13.39 24.09
C ALA A 2 -19.25 14.74 24.82
N PRO A 3 -20.13 14.99 25.81
CA PRO A 3 -20.16 16.27 26.52
C PRO A 3 -18.83 16.51 27.26
N PRO A 4 -18.34 17.76 27.37
CA PRO A 4 -17.10 18.06 28.07
C PRO A 4 -17.09 17.54 29.51
N CYS A 5 -15.98 16.92 29.92
CA CYS A 5 -15.83 16.34 31.25
C CYS A 5 -15.20 17.31 32.27
N SER A 6 -15.33 18.63 32.05
CA SER A 6 -14.63 19.67 32.82
C SER A 6 -14.97 19.65 34.32
N SER A 7 -16.23 19.39 34.67
CA SER A 7 -16.70 19.28 36.06
C SER A 7 -17.12 17.86 36.47
N PHE A 8 -17.19 16.92 35.52
CA PHE A 8 -17.61 15.55 35.77
C PHE A 8 -16.46 14.57 36.03
N SER A 9 -15.23 14.96 35.71
CA SER A 9 -14.06 14.13 35.96
C SER A 9 -13.85 13.95 37.46
N SER A 10 -13.63 12.69 37.89
CA SER A 10 -13.24 12.39 39.27
C SER A 10 -11.83 12.88 39.62
N ALA A 11 -11.06 13.36 38.63
CA ALA A 11 -9.71 13.89 38.81
C ALA A 11 -9.68 15.41 39.06
N VAL A 12 -10.83 16.10 39.11
CA VAL A 12 -10.88 17.52 39.45
C VAL A 12 -10.49 17.71 40.92
N THR A 13 -9.47 18.53 41.17
CA THR A 13 -8.95 18.85 42.49
C THR A 13 -8.97 20.38 42.70
N PRO A 14 -9.58 20.89 43.79
CA PRO A 14 -10.36 20.17 44.80
C PRO A 14 -11.64 19.54 44.21
N ALA A 15 -12.20 18.54 44.90
CA ALA A 15 -13.39 17.84 44.43
C ALA A 15 -14.61 18.77 44.39
N VAL A 16 -15.34 18.78 43.27
CA VAL A 16 -16.48 19.68 43.03
C VAL A 16 -17.84 18.97 43.09
N ARG A 17 -17.84 17.64 43.15
CA ARG A 17 -19.01 16.77 43.24
C ARG A 17 -18.72 15.63 44.21
N THR A 18 -19.74 15.15 44.91
CA THR A 18 -19.64 13.99 45.82
C THR A 18 -20.80 13.03 45.61
N CYS A 19 -20.76 11.85 46.25
CA CYS A 19 -21.86 10.90 46.20
C CYS A 19 -23.18 11.52 46.68
N ARG A 20 -23.12 12.35 47.74
CA ARG A 20 -24.27 13.06 48.31
C ARG A 20 -24.72 14.23 47.43
N PHE A 21 -23.77 14.90 46.78
CA PHE A 21 -24.03 16.07 45.92
C PHE A 21 -23.52 15.84 44.49
N PRO A 22 -24.12 14.93 43.71
CA PRO A 22 -23.64 14.59 42.37
C PRO A 22 -23.86 15.73 41.38
N LYS A 23 -24.81 16.64 41.65
CA LYS A 23 -25.06 17.87 40.86
C LYS A 23 -24.08 19.02 41.19
N GLY A 24 -23.18 18.86 42.16
CA GLY A 24 -22.27 19.91 42.60
C GLY A 24 -22.39 20.20 44.08
N LEU A 25 -21.28 20.55 44.74
CA LEU A 25 -21.30 20.91 46.16
C LEU A 25 -22.08 22.23 46.37
N PRO A 26 -22.93 22.32 47.42
CA PRO A 26 -23.74 23.51 47.69
C PRO A 26 -22.93 24.80 47.87
N TRP A 27 -21.71 24.67 48.37
CA TRP A 27 -20.82 25.79 48.70
C TRP A 27 -19.84 26.17 47.58
N LEU A 28 -20.00 25.65 46.36
CA LEU A 28 -19.20 26.10 45.21
C LEU A 28 -19.46 27.57 44.91
N LYS A 29 -18.40 28.32 44.60
CA LYS A 29 -18.46 29.75 44.25
C LYS A 29 -17.74 30.02 42.92
N GLY A 30 -18.04 31.17 42.35
CA GLY A 30 -17.39 31.70 41.14
C GLY A 30 -17.50 30.79 39.91
N GLU A 31 -16.43 30.78 39.11
CA GLU A 31 -16.34 30.07 37.83
C GLU A 31 -16.61 28.56 37.95
N MET A 32 -16.24 27.94 39.06
CA MET A 32 -16.47 26.50 39.23
C MET A 32 -17.96 26.16 39.39
N ARG A 33 -18.73 27.03 40.05
CA ARG A 33 -20.20 26.88 40.15
C ARG A 33 -20.84 26.97 38.77
N LYS A 34 -20.40 27.91 37.93
CA LYS A 34 -20.87 28.04 36.54
C LYS A 34 -20.57 26.79 35.71
N ARG A 35 -19.32 26.31 35.71
CA ARG A 35 -18.92 25.07 34.99
C ARG A 35 -19.68 23.82 35.44
N VAL A 36 -20.02 23.75 36.72
CA VAL A 36 -20.83 22.65 37.27
C VAL A 36 -22.28 22.75 36.80
N ALA A 37 -22.86 23.96 36.81
CA ALA A 37 -24.20 24.22 36.30
C ALA A 37 -24.32 23.92 34.80
N GLU A 38 -23.41 24.46 33.97
CA GLU A 38 -23.32 24.17 32.53
C GLU A 38 -23.19 22.67 32.25
N GLY A 39 -22.34 21.97 33.03
CA GLY A 39 -22.20 20.52 32.91
C GLY A 39 -23.52 19.79 33.22
N ASN A 40 -24.27 20.22 34.23
CA ASN A 40 -25.57 19.62 34.56
C ASN A 40 -26.61 19.87 33.46
N GLU A 41 -26.66 21.08 32.91
CA GLU A 41 -27.56 21.44 31.82
C GLU A 41 -27.27 20.62 30.57
N LEU A 42 -25.99 20.51 30.18
CA LEU A 42 -25.59 19.71 29.03
C LEU A 42 -25.88 18.22 29.24
N ALA A 43 -25.69 17.69 30.46
CA ALA A 43 -26.05 16.31 30.78
C ALA A 43 -27.58 16.10 30.68
N ALA A 44 -28.39 17.05 31.15
CA ALA A 44 -29.85 17.00 31.01
C ALA A 44 -30.27 17.07 29.54
N TRP A 45 -29.60 17.90 28.73
CA TRP A 45 -29.84 17.98 27.29
C TRP A 45 -29.47 16.69 26.56
N CYS A 46 -28.31 16.08 26.87
CA CYS A 46 -27.95 14.78 26.34
C CYS A 46 -28.97 13.70 26.69
N LEU A 47 -29.55 13.72 27.91
CA LEU A 47 -30.59 12.78 28.30
C LEU A 47 -31.86 12.94 27.45
N LYS A 48 -32.31 14.18 27.22
CA LYS A 48 -33.44 14.46 26.32
C LYS A 48 -33.18 13.98 24.90
N LEU A 49 -31.98 14.19 24.37
CA LEU A 49 -31.60 13.67 23.05
C LEU A 49 -31.62 12.14 23.00
N LEU A 50 -31.12 11.46 24.04
CA LEU A 50 -31.18 10.00 24.11
C LEU A 50 -32.63 9.50 24.05
N GLU A 51 -33.53 10.12 24.82
CA GLU A 51 -34.96 9.75 24.83
C GLU A 51 -35.62 9.97 23.46
N LEU A 52 -35.26 11.06 22.76
CA LEU A 52 -35.73 11.31 21.39
C LEU A 52 -35.18 10.29 20.39
N CYS A 53 -33.88 9.96 20.47
CA CYS A 53 -33.28 8.93 19.62
C CYS A 53 -33.95 7.56 19.84
N GLU A 54 -34.24 7.21 21.09
CA GLU A 54 -34.94 5.95 21.42
C GLU A 54 -36.37 5.91 20.86
N ARG A 55 -37.13 7.01 21.00
CA ARG A 55 -38.50 7.11 20.45
C ARG A 55 -38.50 7.04 18.92
N SER A 56 -37.52 7.68 18.29
CA SER A 56 -37.38 7.70 16.82
C SER A 56 -36.63 6.49 16.25
N LYS A 57 -36.23 5.52 17.09
CA LYS A 57 -35.43 4.35 16.70
C LYS A 57 -34.13 4.71 15.95
N VAL A 58 -33.50 5.82 16.34
CA VAL A 58 -32.22 6.28 15.78
C VAL A 58 -31.09 5.79 16.67
N GLY A 59 -30.07 5.17 16.06
CA GLY A 59 -28.89 4.71 16.76
C GLY A 59 -28.12 5.82 17.45
N TRP A 60 -27.69 5.60 18.69
CA TRP A 60 -27.07 6.63 19.51
C TRP A 60 -25.91 6.10 20.35
N TRP A 61 -25.07 7.05 20.79
CA TRP A 61 -24.03 6.80 21.78
C TRP A 61 -23.75 8.03 22.63
N LEU A 62 -23.33 7.82 23.88
CA LEU A 62 -22.90 8.84 24.82
C LEU A 62 -21.62 8.39 25.53
N GLU A 63 -20.56 9.19 25.41
CA GLU A 63 -19.25 8.91 26.00
C GLU A 63 -18.93 9.78 27.21
N GLN A 64 -18.38 9.11 28.23
CA GLN A 64 -17.67 9.73 29.34
C GLN A 64 -16.61 8.77 29.89
N PRO A 65 -15.64 9.26 30.68
CA PRO A 65 -14.82 8.42 31.55
C PRO A 65 -15.68 7.49 32.40
N ASP A 66 -15.21 6.27 32.64
CA ASP A 66 -15.98 5.24 33.36
C ASP A 66 -16.31 5.63 34.81
N THR A 67 -15.46 6.45 35.42
CA THR A 67 -15.62 7.01 36.77
C THR A 67 -16.32 8.38 36.79
N SER A 68 -16.81 8.86 35.65
CA SER A 68 -17.44 10.19 35.55
C SER A 68 -18.63 10.34 36.51
N TRP A 69 -18.71 11.51 37.15
CA TRP A 69 -19.84 11.89 38.00
C TRP A 69 -21.16 11.99 37.21
N MET A 70 -21.10 12.13 35.89
CA MET A 70 -22.30 12.18 35.04
C MET A 70 -23.15 10.91 35.17
N TRP A 71 -22.51 9.73 35.29
CA TRP A 71 -23.20 8.45 35.48
C TRP A 71 -23.96 8.34 36.81
N ARG A 72 -23.75 9.29 37.73
CA ARG A 72 -24.40 9.34 39.04
C ARG A 72 -25.53 10.37 39.10
N LEU A 73 -25.72 11.15 38.04
CA LEU A 73 -26.85 12.07 37.94
C LEU A 73 -28.18 11.31 37.81
N PRO A 74 -29.31 11.91 38.25
CA PRO A 74 -30.64 11.42 37.93
C PRO A 74 -30.81 11.23 36.40
N GLY A 75 -31.48 10.16 35.98
CA GLY A 75 -31.66 9.81 34.55
C GLY A 75 -30.56 8.89 33.98
N PHE A 76 -29.33 8.94 34.51
CA PHE A 76 -28.22 8.08 34.03
C PHE A 76 -28.07 6.77 34.81
N LYS A 77 -28.97 6.50 35.76
CA LYS A 77 -28.90 5.34 36.66
C LYS A 77 -28.73 4.01 35.93
N ARG A 78 -29.37 3.82 34.76
CA ARG A 78 -29.27 2.59 33.95
C ARG A 78 -27.85 2.28 33.43
N PHE A 79 -27.01 3.30 33.26
CA PHE A 79 -25.63 3.16 32.77
C PHE A 79 -24.59 3.07 33.89
N ARG A 80 -25.01 3.35 35.13
CA ARG A 80 -24.11 3.38 36.29
C ARG A 80 -23.52 2.00 36.60
N PRO A 81 -24.30 0.90 36.68
CA PRO A 81 -23.77 -0.40 37.07
C PRO A 81 -22.62 -0.85 36.17
N PRO A 82 -21.54 -1.42 36.74
CA PRO A 82 -20.49 -2.08 35.97
C PRO A 82 -21.00 -3.19 35.04
N SER A 83 -22.15 -3.77 35.40
CA SER A 83 -22.86 -4.85 34.73
C SER A 83 -23.86 -4.40 33.66
N SER A 84 -24.06 -3.09 33.46
CA SER A 84 -25.07 -2.57 32.53
C SER A 84 -24.87 -3.09 31.11
N THR A 85 -25.90 -3.76 30.58
CA THR A 85 -25.95 -4.27 29.21
C THR A 85 -26.09 -3.16 28.17
N SER A 86 -26.52 -1.97 28.59
CA SER A 86 -26.65 -0.78 27.73
C SER A 86 -25.33 0.01 27.58
N THR A 87 -24.20 -0.57 27.99
CA THR A 87 -22.90 0.10 27.98
C THR A 87 -21.80 -0.75 27.37
N TRP A 88 -20.99 -0.11 26.53
CA TRP A 88 -19.70 -0.62 26.10
C TRP A 88 -18.60 0.00 26.96
N ARG A 89 -17.81 -0.84 27.65
CA ARG A 89 -16.73 -0.39 28.53
C ARG A 89 -15.38 -0.77 27.94
N VAL A 90 -14.50 0.20 27.77
CA VAL A 90 -13.21 -0.04 27.12
C VAL A 90 -12.07 0.77 27.72
N ASP A 91 -10.90 0.14 27.83
CA ASP A 91 -9.64 0.82 28.11
C ASP A 91 -8.98 1.24 26.78
N PHE A 92 -8.66 2.52 26.59
CA PHE A 92 -8.07 3.01 25.33
C PHE A 92 -6.74 2.33 24.97
N CYS A 93 -6.00 1.80 25.94
CA CYS A 93 -4.77 1.05 25.68
C CYS A 93 -5.03 -0.24 24.88
N TYR A 94 -6.25 -0.80 24.95
CA TYR A 94 -6.69 -1.89 24.08
C TYR A 94 -6.60 -1.50 22.58
N PHE A 95 -6.71 -0.20 22.29
CA PHE A 95 -6.56 0.38 20.95
C PHE A 95 -5.19 1.03 20.72
N GLY A 96 -4.18 0.65 21.52
CA GLY A 96 -2.78 1.00 21.28
C GLY A 96 -2.32 2.34 21.85
N THR A 97 -3.07 2.97 22.75
CA THR A 97 -2.56 4.14 23.48
C THR A 97 -1.58 3.74 24.59
N PRO A 98 -0.53 4.54 24.85
CA PRO A 98 0.44 4.24 25.92
C PRO A 98 -0.12 4.50 27.33
N TRP A 99 -1.29 5.12 27.43
CA TRP A 99 -2.03 5.32 28.66
C TRP A 99 -3.27 4.43 28.71
N ARG A 100 -3.67 4.07 29.94
CA ARG A 100 -4.95 3.43 30.21
C ARG A 100 -5.98 4.49 30.57
N LYS A 101 -6.81 4.89 29.59
CA LYS A 101 -7.99 5.73 29.80
C LYS A 101 -9.22 4.84 29.72
N ARG A 102 -9.85 4.57 30.88
CA ARG A 102 -11.06 3.77 30.93
C ARG A 102 -12.26 4.63 30.58
N THR A 103 -12.92 4.29 29.50
CA THR A 103 -14.05 5.02 28.93
C THR A 103 -15.28 4.13 28.89
N LYS A 104 -16.42 4.72 29.23
CA LYS A 104 -17.73 4.08 29.14
C LYS A 104 -18.53 4.77 28.04
N ILE A 105 -19.10 3.96 27.16
CA ILE A 105 -19.98 4.39 26.08
C ILE A 105 -21.35 3.79 26.36
N ALA A 106 -22.32 4.62 26.74
CA ALA A 106 -23.72 4.21 26.66
C ALA A 106 -24.11 4.19 25.18
N CYS A 107 -24.70 3.10 24.68
CA CYS A 107 -25.05 2.97 23.26
C CYS A 107 -26.16 1.95 23.01
N SER A 108 -26.87 2.12 21.89
CA SER A 108 -27.96 1.24 21.43
C SER A 108 -27.53 0.12 20.48
N ASN A 109 -26.37 0.25 19.83
CA ASN A 109 -25.87 -0.73 18.85
C ASN A 109 -25.22 -2.01 19.45
N GLU A 110 -24.69 -2.86 18.57
CA GLU A 110 -24.00 -4.12 18.86
C GLU A 110 -22.79 -4.04 19.81
N LEU A 111 -22.29 -2.83 20.10
CA LEU A 111 -21.20 -2.64 21.06
C LEU A 111 -21.70 -2.70 22.51
N SER A 112 -23.00 -2.49 22.72
CA SER A 112 -23.63 -2.54 24.03
C SER A 112 -23.38 -3.89 24.72
N GLY A 113 -23.09 -3.84 26.03
CA GLY A 113 -22.79 -4.99 26.87
C GLY A 113 -21.35 -5.52 26.74
N ARG A 114 -20.58 -5.08 25.74
CA ARG A 114 -19.20 -5.54 25.55
C ARG A 114 -18.24 -4.90 26.54
N ARG A 115 -17.15 -5.62 26.85
CA ARG A 115 -16.08 -5.15 27.73
C ARG A 115 -14.72 -5.47 27.14
N LEU A 116 -13.90 -4.45 26.97
CA LEU A 116 -12.55 -4.55 26.42
C LEU A 116 -11.57 -3.87 27.37
N PHE A 117 -11.10 -4.62 28.35
CA PHE A 117 -10.14 -4.11 29.33
C PHE A 117 -8.70 -4.37 28.90
N CYS A 118 -7.82 -3.56 29.49
CA CYS A 118 -6.38 -3.62 29.29
C CYS A 118 -5.83 -5.05 29.41
N ARG A 119 -4.97 -5.44 28.45
CA ARG A 119 -4.19 -6.69 28.45
C ARG A 119 -2.68 -6.46 28.40
N CYS A 120 -2.24 -5.21 28.56
CA CYS A 120 -0.83 -4.84 28.48
C CYS A 120 -0.08 -5.37 29.71
N LEU A 121 1.11 -5.93 29.47
CA LEU A 121 2.05 -6.36 30.52
C LEU A 121 3.01 -5.23 30.94
N VAL A 122 3.07 -4.16 30.15
CA VAL A 122 3.95 -3.01 30.36
C VAL A 122 3.23 -1.93 31.18
N PRO A 123 3.92 -1.21 32.08
CA PRO A 123 3.35 -0.08 32.81
C PRO A 123 2.78 1.00 31.87
N HIS A 124 1.62 1.56 32.24
CA HIS A 124 1.00 2.64 31.46
C HIS A 124 1.49 4.01 31.90
N VAL A 125 1.48 4.94 30.96
CA VAL A 125 1.69 6.35 31.25
C VAL A 125 0.52 6.89 32.08
N LEU A 126 0.82 7.43 33.27
CA LEU A 126 -0.17 8.07 34.13
C LEU A 126 -0.64 9.40 33.52
N LEU A 127 -1.95 9.59 33.43
CA LEU A 127 -2.58 10.82 32.94
C LEU A 127 -2.76 11.86 34.04
N ARG A 128 -1.67 12.21 34.73
CA ARG A 128 -1.62 13.27 35.76
C ARG A 128 -0.50 14.26 35.47
N GLY A 129 -0.73 15.52 35.84
CA GLY A 129 0.26 16.60 35.64
C GLY A 129 0.46 16.99 34.18
N ARG A 130 1.60 17.63 33.92
CA ARG A 130 2.00 18.11 32.59
C ARG A 130 2.93 17.12 31.89
N CYS A 131 2.90 17.12 30.57
CA CYS A 131 3.85 16.39 29.74
C CYS A 131 5.22 17.11 29.82
N PRO A 132 6.32 16.41 30.16
CA PRO A 132 7.62 17.04 30.32
C PRO A 132 8.15 17.64 29.00
N TYR A 133 7.79 17.06 27.85
CA TYR A 133 8.26 17.52 26.55
C TYR A 133 7.44 18.67 25.95
N SER A 134 6.14 18.72 26.22
CA SER A 134 5.23 19.68 25.57
C SER A 134 4.62 20.72 26.51
N GLY A 135 4.80 20.60 27.83
CA GLY A 135 4.21 21.49 28.84
C GLY A 135 2.68 21.41 28.99
N VAL A 136 1.99 20.69 28.10
CA VAL A 136 0.53 20.51 28.07
C VAL A 136 0.10 19.46 29.11
N ALA A 137 -1.08 19.64 29.71
CA ALA A 137 -1.65 18.66 30.64
C ALA A 137 -1.77 17.27 29.97
N ARG A 138 -1.34 16.20 30.66
CA ARG A 138 -1.39 14.83 30.11
C ARG A 138 -2.81 14.39 29.76
N THR A 139 -3.83 14.93 30.44
CA THR A 139 -5.24 14.71 30.12
C THR A 139 -5.63 15.26 28.74
N ALA A 140 -5.05 16.39 28.33
CA ALA A 140 -5.24 16.96 27.00
C ALA A 140 -4.49 16.17 25.92
N VAL A 141 -3.30 15.64 26.23
CA VAL A 141 -2.60 14.68 25.33
C VAL A 141 -3.46 13.43 25.06
N ALA A 142 -4.25 13.01 26.05
CA ALA A 142 -5.18 11.89 25.95
C ALA A 142 -6.62 12.28 25.54
N GLN A 143 -6.83 13.50 25.06
CA GLN A 143 -8.12 13.96 24.53
C GLN A 143 -8.48 13.29 23.19
N PRO A 144 -7.57 13.17 22.20
CA PRO A 144 -7.91 12.57 20.92
C PRO A 144 -8.29 11.09 21.06
N TYR A 145 -9.33 10.68 20.34
CA TYR A 145 -9.72 9.28 20.30
C TYR A 145 -8.71 8.42 19.53
N PRO A 146 -8.37 7.22 20.02
CA PRO A 146 -7.62 6.25 19.24
C PRO A 146 -8.36 5.96 17.94
N LYS A 147 -7.68 6.01 16.79
CA LYS A 147 -8.33 5.81 15.48
C LYS A 147 -9.13 4.51 15.41
N ALA A 148 -8.60 3.43 15.98
CA ALA A 148 -9.28 2.13 16.01
C ALA A 148 -10.54 2.15 16.89
N PHE A 149 -10.52 2.88 18.01
CA PHE A 149 -11.70 3.10 18.85
C PHE A 149 -12.76 3.88 18.09
N ALA A 150 -12.40 5.01 17.49
CA ALA A 150 -13.31 5.84 16.69
C ALA A 150 -13.92 5.04 15.52
N ALA A 151 -13.11 4.23 14.83
CA ALA A 151 -13.58 3.38 13.76
C ALA A 151 -14.52 2.26 14.23
N ALA A 152 -14.28 1.68 15.41
CA ALA A 152 -15.18 0.66 15.98
C ALA A 152 -16.54 1.29 16.35
N LEU A 153 -16.52 2.47 16.97
CA LEU A 153 -17.73 3.22 17.29
C LEU A 153 -18.51 3.63 16.03
N ALA A 154 -17.82 4.18 15.03
CA ALA A 154 -18.42 4.59 13.76
C ALA A 154 -19.07 3.41 13.03
N ARG A 155 -18.40 2.25 12.96
CA ARG A 155 -18.99 1.04 12.37
C ARG A 155 -20.19 0.52 13.11
N GLY A 156 -20.19 0.57 14.45
CA GLY A 156 -21.34 0.14 15.26
C GLY A 156 -22.60 0.95 14.92
N ILE A 157 -22.45 2.27 14.77
CA ILE A 157 -23.55 3.18 14.41
C ILE A 157 -23.94 3.02 12.93
N ALA A 158 -22.96 2.95 12.02
CA ALA A 158 -23.23 2.78 10.59
C ALA A 158 -24.03 1.50 10.30
N ARG A 159 -23.76 0.42 11.03
CA ARG A 159 -24.54 -0.82 10.95
C ARG A 159 -25.94 -0.67 11.50
N GLU A 160 -26.10 -0.01 12.64
CA GLU A 160 -27.42 0.26 13.22
C GLU A 160 -28.26 1.16 12.30
N ALA A 161 -27.64 2.10 11.60
CA ALA A 161 -28.27 2.95 10.59
C ALA A 161 -28.56 2.24 9.26
N GLY A 162 -28.18 0.96 9.11
CA GLY A 162 -28.34 0.23 7.86
C GLY A 162 -27.44 0.69 6.71
N TRP A 163 -26.41 1.51 6.98
CA TRP A 163 -25.48 2.01 5.96
C TRP A 163 -24.43 0.99 5.52
N CYS A 164 -24.49 -0.25 6.03
CA CYS A 164 -23.55 -1.31 5.71
C CYS A 164 -24.34 -2.56 5.25
N ASP A 165 -24.51 -2.74 3.95
CA ASP A 165 -25.32 -3.82 3.34
C ASP A 165 -24.69 -5.22 3.41
N SER A 166 -23.40 -5.34 3.76
CA SER A 166 -22.72 -6.64 3.82
C SER A 166 -22.46 -7.11 5.26
N ARG A 167 -23.22 -8.12 5.66
CA ARG A 167 -23.11 -8.90 6.91
C ARG A 167 -21.66 -9.35 7.19
N ARG A 168 -20.92 -8.53 7.94
CA ARG A 168 -19.74 -8.99 8.69
C ARG A 168 -19.95 -8.69 10.16
N SER A 169 -19.62 -9.63 11.04
CA SER A 169 -19.41 -9.29 12.45
C SER A 169 -18.20 -8.36 12.56
N LEU A 170 -18.20 -7.44 13.53
CA LEU A 170 -17.13 -6.48 13.70
C LEU A 170 -15.89 -7.24 14.18
N ASP A 171 -14.99 -7.56 13.26
CA ASP A 171 -13.68 -8.12 13.60
C ASP A 171 -12.86 -7.01 14.25
N ILE A 172 -13.02 -6.85 15.57
CA ILE A 172 -12.30 -5.86 16.36
C ILE A 172 -10.77 -6.06 16.22
N ALA A 173 -10.30 -7.28 15.93
CA ALA A 173 -8.88 -7.58 15.69
C ALA A 173 -8.42 -7.14 14.28
N GLY A 174 -9.23 -7.34 13.24
CA GLY A 174 -8.98 -6.82 11.89
C GLY A 174 -9.15 -5.29 11.77
N CYS A 175 -10.02 -4.73 12.60
CA CYS A 175 -10.21 -3.29 12.80
C CYS A 175 -9.04 -2.67 13.58
N ALA A 176 -8.46 -3.44 14.49
CA ALA A 176 -7.21 -3.15 15.17
C ALA A 176 -6.04 -3.51 14.26
N ARG A 177 -5.96 -2.94 13.04
CA ARG A 177 -4.76 -2.99 12.18
C ARG A 177 -3.56 -2.48 12.99
N CYS A 178 -2.95 -3.36 13.76
CA CYS A 178 -1.69 -3.17 14.46
C CYS A 178 -0.57 -3.31 13.43
N SER A 179 -0.57 -2.38 12.47
CA SER A 179 0.56 -2.00 11.64
C SER A 179 0.29 -0.64 10.99
N GLN A 180 0.14 0.36 11.86
CA GLN A 180 0.64 1.73 11.74
C GLN A 180 0.24 2.59 10.53
N PHE A 181 -0.60 3.60 10.81
CA PHE A 181 -0.59 4.87 10.10
C PHE A 181 0.53 5.77 10.65
N ARG A 182 1.69 5.79 9.98
CA ARG A 182 2.50 6.98 9.68
C ARG A 182 3.52 6.57 8.63
N ILE A 183 3.38 7.13 7.44
CA ILE A 183 4.12 6.75 6.25
C ILE A 183 5.08 7.89 5.91
N GLY A 184 6.38 7.56 5.94
CA GLY A 184 7.42 8.08 5.05
C GLY A 184 7.72 9.59 5.09
N GLU A 185 8.57 10.00 6.02
CA GLU A 185 9.57 11.06 5.80
C GLU A 185 10.90 10.57 6.39
N ALA A 186 11.99 10.67 5.63
CA ALA A 186 13.32 10.23 6.07
C ALA A 186 13.85 11.04 7.28
N SER A 187 13.29 12.23 7.50
CA SER A 187 13.70 13.20 8.52
C SER A 187 13.03 12.99 9.90
N HIS A 188 11.93 12.22 9.97
CA HIS A 188 11.18 11.99 11.21
C HIS A 188 10.94 10.49 11.42
N PRO A 189 11.97 9.71 11.81
CA PRO A 189 11.79 8.30 12.08
C PRO A 189 10.73 8.15 13.17
N GLY A 190 9.67 7.41 12.87
CA GLY A 190 8.61 7.15 13.84
C GLY A 190 9.14 6.57 15.15
N PRO A 191 8.34 6.58 16.23
CA PRO A 191 8.79 6.16 17.56
C PRO A 191 9.50 4.79 17.50
N ARG A 192 10.76 4.77 17.98
CA ARG A 192 11.63 3.59 17.94
C ARG A 192 10.93 2.42 18.61
N ARG A 193 10.62 1.37 17.84
CA ARG A 193 10.08 0.11 18.37
C ARG A 193 11.20 -0.67 19.06
N ALA A 194 10.85 -1.38 20.13
CA ALA A 194 11.63 -2.53 20.58
C ALA A 194 11.71 -3.52 19.41
N ARG A 195 12.92 -3.76 18.90
CA ARG A 195 13.14 -4.70 17.80
C ARG A 195 12.77 -6.09 18.31
N ARG A 196 11.81 -6.75 17.65
CA ARG A 196 11.62 -8.19 17.89
C ARG A 196 12.92 -8.91 17.50
N PRO A 197 13.37 -9.92 18.25
CA PRO A 197 14.46 -10.79 17.82
C PRO A 197 14.12 -11.29 16.41
N ARG A 198 15.02 -11.06 15.46
CA ARG A 198 14.85 -11.54 14.08
C ARG A 198 15.30 -13.00 14.10
N GLU A 199 14.42 -13.91 13.69
CA GLU A 199 14.81 -15.30 13.50
C GLU A 199 15.73 -15.41 12.28
N GLY A 200 16.81 -16.17 12.45
CA GLY A 200 17.83 -16.42 11.43
C GLY A 200 18.88 -15.33 11.30
N ASP A 201 19.99 -15.69 10.66
CA ASP A 201 21.09 -14.79 10.37
C ASP A 201 20.69 -13.74 9.31
N LEU A 202 21.28 -12.56 9.41
CA LEU A 202 21.20 -11.55 8.37
C LEU A 202 21.92 -12.01 7.09
N GLU A 203 22.96 -12.82 7.22
CA GLU A 203 23.72 -13.37 6.09
C GLU A 203 22.84 -14.21 5.15
N PHE A 204 21.86 -14.94 5.69
CA PHE A 204 20.93 -15.76 4.92
C PHE A 204 19.74 -15.00 4.32
N LYS A 205 19.72 -13.65 4.42
CA LYS A 205 18.64 -12.80 3.89
C LYS A 205 19.15 -11.93 2.75
N PRO A 206 19.34 -12.49 1.54
CA PRO A 206 19.86 -11.73 0.41
C PRO A 206 18.90 -10.60 0.04
N VAL A 207 19.46 -9.42 -0.24
CA VAL A 207 18.71 -8.24 -0.71
C VAL A 207 18.11 -8.48 -2.10
N GLN A 208 18.74 -9.36 -2.88
CA GLN A 208 18.29 -9.72 -4.21
C GLN A 208 17.30 -10.88 -4.21
N SER A 209 16.46 -10.93 -5.24
CA SER A 209 15.56 -12.06 -5.46
C SER A 209 16.32 -13.32 -5.90
N ALA A 210 15.80 -14.49 -5.54
CA ALA A 210 16.38 -15.79 -5.93
C ALA A 210 16.54 -15.92 -7.47
N ALA A 211 15.59 -15.41 -8.24
CA ALA A 211 15.67 -15.39 -9.71
C ALA A 211 16.86 -14.56 -10.23
N THR A 212 17.19 -13.47 -9.54
CA THR A 212 18.35 -12.63 -9.89
C THR A 212 19.65 -13.37 -9.61
N LEU A 213 19.76 -14.04 -8.47
CA LEU A 213 20.94 -14.83 -8.10
C LEU A 213 21.19 -15.99 -9.06
N TYR A 214 20.14 -16.69 -9.47
CA TYR A 214 20.24 -17.77 -10.46
C TYR A 214 20.76 -17.26 -11.81
N TYR A 215 20.24 -16.13 -12.29
CA TYR A 215 20.70 -15.52 -13.53
C TYR A 215 22.16 -15.03 -13.44
N GLU A 216 22.56 -14.44 -12.32
CA GLU A 216 23.95 -14.04 -12.04
C GLU A 216 24.91 -15.24 -11.91
N ALA A 217 24.43 -16.41 -11.48
CA ALA A 217 25.22 -17.65 -11.48
C ALA A 217 25.52 -18.14 -12.89
N LYS A 218 24.51 -18.20 -13.75
CA LYS A 218 24.68 -18.60 -15.16
C LYS A 218 25.66 -17.68 -15.90
N LEU A 219 25.51 -16.37 -15.74
CA LEU A 219 26.40 -15.38 -16.38
C LEU A 219 27.85 -15.48 -15.92
N TRP A 220 28.06 -15.89 -14.66
CA TRP A 220 29.38 -16.13 -14.12
C TRP A 220 30.01 -17.42 -14.66
N GLU A 221 29.23 -18.50 -14.74
CA GLU A 221 29.70 -19.74 -15.37
C GLU A 221 30.11 -19.52 -16.82
N ASP A 222 29.34 -18.73 -17.57
CA ASP A 222 29.68 -18.38 -18.95
C ASP A 222 31.00 -17.58 -19.05
N PHE A 223 31.26 -16.69 -18.09
CA PHE A 223 32.53 -15.97 -18.00
C PHE A 223 33.69 -16.89 -17.65
N VAL A 224 33.55 -17.74 -16.63
CA VAL A 224 34.59 -18.70 -16.21
C VAL A 224 34.90 -19.68 -17.35
N ARG A 225 33.89 -20.14 -18.09
CA ARG A 225 34.07 -20.99 -19.28
C ARG A 225 34.86 -20.26 -20.36
N TRP A 226 34.57 -18.99 -20.60
CA TRP A 226 35.33 -18.16 -21.54
C TRP A 226 36.79 -17.96 -21.09
N CYS A 227 37.04 -17.73 -19.80
CA CYS A 227 38.39 -17.62 -19.24
C CYS A 227 39.16 -18.94 -19.33
N SER A 228 38.52 -20.07 -19.00
CA SER A 228 39.15 -21.40 -18.98
C SER A 228 39.63 -21.84 -20.37
N SER A 229 39.06 -21.30 -21.44
CA SER A 229 39.55 -21.53 -22.81
C SER A 229 40.88 -20.86 -23.14
N ARG A 230 41.35 -19.92 -22.31
CA ARG A 230 42.54 -19.08 -22.54
C ARG A 230 43.54 -19.11 -21.38
N LEU A 231 43.07 -19.43 -20.18
CA LEU A 231 43.83 -19.42 -18.93
C LEU A 231 43.56 -20.72 -18.19
N SER A 232 44.61 -21.49 -17.92
CA SER A 232 44.57 -22.61 -16.98
C SER A 232 44.31 -22.07 -15.57
N ASP A 233 43.45 -22.76 -14.80
CA ASP A 233 43.13 -22.44 -13.40
C ASP A 233 42.79 -20.97 -13.13
N CYS A 234 41.96 -20.38 -14.00
CA CYS A 234 41.60 -18.96 -13.94
C CYS A 234 41.10 -18.48 -12.58
N LEU A 235 40.36 -19.30 -11.81
CA LEU A 235 39.86 -18.92 -10.49
C LEU A 235 40.99 -18.73 -9.47
N LEU A 236 42.01 -19.60 -9.48
CA LEU A 236 43.16 -19.49 -8.59
C LEU A 236 43.96 -18.22 -8.92
N VAL A 237 44.19 -17.97 -10.21
CA VAL A 237 44.87 -16.76 -10.70
C VAL A 237 44.12 -15.50 -10.27
N PHE A 238 42.79 -15.49 -10.36
CA PHE A 238 41.97 -14.35 -9.95
C PHE A 238 41.97 -14.12 -8.44
N SER A 239 42.05 -15.19 -7.63
CA SER A 239 42.20 -15.09 -6.18
C SER A 239 43.56 -14.55 -5.75
N LEU A 240 44.64 -14.97 -6.44
CA LEU A 240 46.00 -14.51 -6.15
C LEU A 240 46.26 -13.09 -6.69
N CYS A 241 45.68 -12.75 -7.85
CA CYS A 241 45.84 -11.44 -8.48
C CYS A 241 44.48 -10.89 -8.97
N PRO A 242 43.75 -10.16 -8.11
CA PRO A 242 42.43 -9.61 -8.46
C PRO A 242 42.43 -8.61 -9.62
N VAL A 243 43.58 -8.00 -9.93
CA VAL A 243 43.76 -7.11 -11.08
C VAL A 243 43.58 -7.89 -12.40
N LEU A 244 44.12 -9.11 -12.48
CA LEU A 244 43.96 -9.95 -13.67
C LEU A 244 42.49 -10.32 -13.91
N ALA A 245 41.70 -10.48 -12.85
CA ALA A 245 40.27 -10.68 -12.99
C ALA A 245 39.57 -9.47 -13.61
N ALA A 246 39.94 -8.25 -13.19
CA ALA A 246 39.40 -7.02 -13.77
C ALA A 246 39.83 -6.83 -15.24
N MET A 247 41.08 -7.17 -15.58
CA MET A 247 41.56 -7.17 -16.97
C MET A 247 40.86 -8.22 -17.83
N ALA A 248 40.63 -9.42 -17.29
CA ALA A 248 39.88 -10.49 -17.95
C ALA A 248 38.41 -10.07 -18.18
N LEU A 249 37.77 -9.40 -17.21
CA LEU A 249 36.42 -8.85 -17.37
C LEU A 249 36.37 -7.76 -18.44
N ARG A 250 37.38 -6.88 -18.51
CA ARG A 250 37.52 -5.88 -19.58
C ARG A 250 37.60 -6.54 -20.97
N ALA A 251 38.45 -7.55 -21.12
CA ALA A 251 38.58 -8.30 -22.36
C ALA A 251 37.29 -9.10 -22.69
N TYR A 252 36.63 -9.66 -21.67
CA TYR A 252 35.35 -10.33 -21.83
C TYR A 252 34.25 -9.38 -22.27
N GLY A 253 34.25 -8.13 -21.80
CA GLY A 253 33.34 -7.07 -22.26
C GLY A 253 33.46 -6.82 -23.77
N ASN A 254 34.69 -6.72 -24.29
CA ASN A 254 34.96 -6.62 -25.72
C ASN A 254 34.42 -7.83 -26.50
N PHE A 255 34.67 -9.04 -25.99
CA PHE A 255 34.13 -10.26 -26.60
C PHE A 255 32.60 -10.28 -26.58
N CYS A 256 31.97 -9.86 -25.47
CA CYS A 256 30.52 -9.78 -25.35
C CYS A 256 29.92 -8.80 -26.36
N TYR A 257 30.56 -7.65 -26.55
CA TYR A 257 30.17 -6.66 -27.55
C TYR A 257 30.26 -7.25 -28.97
N GLY A 258 31.42 -7.80 -29.34
CA GLY A 258 31.62 -8.39 -30.67
C GLY A 258 30.72 -9.60 -30.97
N ALA A 259 30.34 -10.36 -29.94
CA ALA A 259 29.43 -11.50 -30.04
C ALA A 259 27.94 -11.12 -29.97
N GLY A 260 27.59 -9.83 -29.88
CA GLY A 260 26.20 -9.36 -29.80
C GLY A 260 25.47 -9.74 -28.51
N LYS A 261 26.19 -9.94 -27.40
CA LYS A 261 25.56 -10.19 -26.08
C LYS A 261 24.94 -8.90 -25.52
N THR A 262 24.10 -9.02 -24.50
CA THR A 262 23.43 -7.84 -23.93
C THR A 262 24.31 -7.09 -22.92
N LEU A 263 24.32 -5.76 -23.00
CA LEU A 263 24.96 -4.86 -22.01
C LEU A 263 24.48 -5.13 -20.57
N SER A 264 23.18 -5.37 -20.40
CA SER A 264 22.59 -5.72 -19.10
C SER A 264 23.12 -7.04 -18.54
N GLY A 265 23.44 -8.01 -19.41
CA GLY A 265 24.12 -9.24 -19.03
C GLY A 265 25.53 -8.97 -18.54
N PHE A 266 26.32 -8.19 -19.29
CA PHE A 266 27.69 -7.87 -18.91
C PHE A 266 27.80 -7.11 -17.59
N ARG A 267 26.94 -6.10 -17.34
CA ARG A 267 26.88 -5.40 -16.04
C ARG A 267 26.65 -6.36 -14.87
N ARG A 268 25.77 -7.35 -15.06
CA ARG A 268 25.49 -8.37 -14.04
C ARG A 268 26.63 -9.35 -13.86
N THR A 269 27.38 -9.68 -14.91
CA THR A 269 28.61 -10.48 -14.80
C THR A 269 29.65 -9.77 -13.93
N ILE A 270 29.84 -8.46 -14.07
CA ILE A 270 30.76 -7.68 -13.21
C ILE A 270 30.31 -7.73 -11.74
N ILE A 271 29.02 -7.54 -11.47
CA ILE A 271 28.45 -7.62 -10.11
C ILE A 271 28.61 -9.04 -9.53
N ALA A 272 28.39 -10.07 -10.35
CA ALA A 272 28.56 -11.47 -9.95
C ALA A 272 30.03 -11.78 -9.62
N ALA A 273 30.98 -11.25 -10.41
CA ALA A 273 32.42 -11.36 -10.17
C ALA A 273 32.81 -10.67 -8.86
N GLN A 274 32.29 -9.46 -8.61
CA GLN A 274 32.55 -8.70 -7.39
C GLN A 274 32.20 -9.47 -6.10
N ARG A 275 31.18 -10.34 -6.15
CA ARG A 275 30.75 -11.11 -4.99
C ARG A 275 31.52 -12.40 -4.79
N ARG A 276 32.00 -13.00 -5.88
CA ARG A 276 32.69 -14.29 -5.85
C ARG A 276 34.20 -14.15 -5.69
N LEU A 277 34.77 -13.06 -6.19
CA LEU A 277 36.19 -12.76 -6.09
C LEU A 277 36.44 -11.73 -4.99
N LEU A 278 37.10 -12.17 -3.92
CA LEU A 278 37.50 -11.29 -2.83
C LEU A 278 38.58 -10.31 -3.32
N GLY A 279 38.52 -9.07 -2.85
CA GLY A 279 39.55 -8.06 -3.15
C GLY A 279 39.53 -7.46 -4.57
N CYS A 280 38.63 -7.89 -5.47
CA CYS A 280 38.61 -7.37 -6.85
C CYS A 280 37.96 -5.98 -7.00
N LYS A 281 37.11 -5.57 -6.04
CA LYS A 281 36.30 -4.33 -6.09
C LYS A 281 37.08 -3.06 -6.50
N PRO A 282 38.30 -2.79 -5.99
CA PRO A 282 39.05 -1.59 -6.35
C PRO A 282 39.44 -1.52 -7.83
N PHE A 283 39.60 -2.68 -8.48
CA PHE A 283 40.10 -2.79 -9.86
C PHE A 283 38.98 -2.88 -10.90
N LEU A 284 37.73 -3.13 -10.48
CA LEU A 284 36.59 -3.31 -11.39
C LEU A 284 36.26 -2.06 -12.22
N GLN A 285 36.82 -0.89 -11.88
CA GLN A 285 36.67 0.31 -12.70
C GLN A 285 37.13 0.07 -14.15
N LEU A 286 38.16 -0.77 -14.36
CA LEU A 286 38.62 -1.18 -15.69
C LEU A 286 37.54 -1.88 -16.53
N ALA A 287 36.64 -2.62 -15.88
CA ALA A 287 35.52 -3.29 -16.54
C ALA A 287 34.30 -2.34 -16.68
N TRP A 288 34.08 -1.45 -15.71
CA TRP A 288 33.04 -0.43 -15.79
C TRP A 288 33.31 0.61 -16.87
N GLU A 289 34.57 0.94 -17.17
CA GLU A 289 34.93 1.75 -18.34
C GLU A 289 34.42 1.14 -19.64
N MET A 290 34.44 -0.19 -19.78
CA MET A 290 33.89 -0.88 -20.95
C MET A 290 32.37 -0.77 -21.02
N VAL A 291 31.69 -0.78 -19.86
CA VAL A 291 30.25 -0.53 -19.79
C VAL A 291 29.95 0.88 -20.28
N SER A 292 30.68 1.89 -19.82
CA SER A 292 30.49 3.29 -20.25
C SER A 292 30.76 3.49 -21.74
N ARG A 293 31.79 2.83 -22.29
CA ARG A 293 32.05 2.85 -23.75
C ARG A 293 30.94 2.18 -24.54
N TRP A 294 30.44 1.04 -24.06
CA TRP A 294 29.31 0.36 -24.68
C TRP A 294 28.05 1.23 -24.61
N GLU A 295 27.76 1.88 -23.49
CA GLU A 295 26.64 2.85 -23.37
C GLU A 295 26.76 4.04 -24.32
N ALA A 296 27.97 4.53 -24.58
CA ALA A 296 28.17 5.63 -25.53
C ALA A 296 27.89 5.22 -26.99
N LEU A 297 28.20 3.96 -27.34
CA LEU A 297 27.92 3.40 -28.67
C LEU A 297 26.47 2.96 -28.83
N GLU A 298 25.89 2.37 -27.77
CA GLU A 298 24.51 1.90 -27.70
C GLU A 298 23.80 2.59 -26.52
N PRO A 299 23.35 3.85 -26.70
CA PRO A 299 22.69 4.58 -25.63
C PRO A 299 21.45 3.83 -25.16
N PRO A 300 21.21 3.74 -23.85
CA PRO A 300 20.02 3.10 -23.32
C PRO A 300 18.78 3.87 -23.80
N VAL A 301 18.01 3.26 -24.70
CA VAL A 301 16.77 3.86 -25.21
C VAL A 301 15.72 3.83 -24.11
N HIS A 302 15.36 5.01 -23.61
CA HIS A 302 14.18 5.17 -22.77
C HIS A 302 12.94 4.87 -23.62
N ARG A 303 12.12 3.94 -23.13
CA ARG A 303 10.87 3.59 -23.82
C ARG A 303 9.91 4.76 -23.73
N CYS A 304 9.36 5.17 -24.86
CA CYS A 304 8.32 6.18 -24.90
C CYS A 304 7.09 5.67 -24.12
N PRO A 305 6.48 6.51 -23.26
CA PRO A 305 5.23 6.18 -22.60
C PRO A 305 4.14 5.83 -23.63
N VAL A 306 3.31 4.84 -23.33
CA VAL A 306 2.22 4.45 -24.23
C VAL A 306 1.10 5.50 -24.11
N PRO A 307 0.63 6.10 -25.21
CA PRO A 307 -0.45 7.08 -25.15
C PRO A 307 -1.78 6.40 -24.77
N GLU A 308 -2.59 7.10 -23.97
CA GLU A 308 -3.86 6.60 -23.43
C GLU A 308 -4.83 6.06 -24.51
N PRO A 309 -5.02 6.70 -25.68
CA PRO A 309 -5.89 6.19 -26.73
C PRO A 309 -5.49 4.78 -27.21
N LEU A 310 -4.18 4.49 -27.25
CA LEU A 310 -3.69 3.19 -27.68
C LEU A 310 -4.03 2.11 -26.63
N VAL A 311 -3.92 2.44 -25.34
CA VAL A 311 -4.32 1.52 -24.27
C VAL A 311 -5.81 1.24 -24.31
N LYS A 312 -6.64 2.26 -24.51
CA LYS A 312 -8.10 2.11 -24.69
C LYS A 312 -8.43 1.22 -25.88
N ALA A 313 -7.77 1.41 -27.03
CA ALA A 313 -7.95 0.57 -28.21
C ALA A 313 -7.53 -0.90 -27.97
N MET A 314 -6.40 -1.12 -27.29
CA MET A 314 -5.93 -2.45 -26.92
C MET A 314 -6.89 -3.17 -25.96
N VAL A 315 -7.45 -2.45 -24.99
CA VAL A 315 -8.44 -2.94 -24.03
C VAL A 315 -9.75 -3.31 -24.74
N PHE A 316 -10.21 -2.45 -25.66
CA PHE A 316 -11.39 -2.72 -26.46
C PHE A 316 -11.23 -4.00 -27.29
N LEU A 317 -10.09 -4.15 -27.98
CA LEU A 317 -9.78 -5.35 -28.77
C LEU A 317 -9.67 -6.60 -27.90
N ALA A 318 -9.01 -6.49 -26.73
CA ALA A 318 -8.92 -7.57 -25.77
C ALA A 318 -10.31 -8.01 -25.27
N ASN A 319 -11.22 -7.07 -25.04
CA ASN A 319 -12.58 -7.38 -24.63
C ASN A 319 -13.39 -8.05 -25.75
N ALA A 320 -13.25 -7.57 -26.99
CA ALA A 320 -13.86 -8.19 -28.17
C ALA A 320 -13.38 -9.64 -28.40
N TRP A 321 -12.19 -9.99 -27.91
CA TRP A 321 -11.63 -11.34 -27.95
C TRP A 321 -11.87 -12.15 -26.67
N GLY A 322 -12.72 -11.68 -25.75
CA GLY A 322 -13.03 -12.38 -24.49
C GLY A 322 -11.85 -12.43 -23.50
N MET A 323 -10.86 -11.55 -23.67
CA MET A 323 -9.67 -11.45 -22.81
C MET A 323 -9.85 -10.41 -21.69
N GLU A 324 -11.01 -10.41 -21.03
CA GLU A 324 -11.39 -9.47 -19.96
C GLU A 324 -10.34 -9.36 -18.85
N ARG A 325 -9.73 -10.48 -18.46
CA ARG A 325 -8.68 -10.49 -17.42
C ARG A 325 -7.45 -9.70 -17.83
N TRP A 326 -7.06 -9.78 -19.10
CA TRP A 326 -5.92 -9.01 -19.61
C TRP A 326 -6.27 -7.53 -19.67
N ALA A 327 -7.49 -7.21 -20.11
CA ALA A 327 -8.01 -5.84 -20.13
C ALA A 327 -7.98 -5.20 -18.74
N ALA A 328 -8.44 -5.89 -17.69
CA ALA A 328 -8.33 -5.38 -16.31
C ALA A 328 -6.88 -5.19 -15.85
N ILE A 329 -5.98 -6.14 -16.14
CA ILE A 329 -4.57 -6.00 -15.75
C ILE A 329 -3.94 -4.79 -16.45
N ALA A 330 -4.22 -4.60 -17.74
CA ALA A 330 -3.72 -3.47 -18.51
C ALA A 330 -4.21 -2.13 -17.96
N LEU A 331 -5.52 -2.02 -17.67
CA LEU A 331 -6.13 -0.82 -17.09
C LEU A 331 -5.61 -0.53 -15.67
N LEU A 332 -5.52 -1.55 -14.81
CA LEU A 332 -4.99 -1.41 -13.45
C LEU A 332 -3.51 -1.01 -13.45
N SER A 333 -2.72 -1.54 -14.38
CA SER A 333 -1.31 -1.15 -14.51
C SER A 333 -1.16 0.27 -15.06
N PHE A 334 -1.96 0.65 -16.06
CA PHE A 334 -1.89 1.96 -16.70
C PHE A 334 -2.38 3.08 -15.77
N TYR A 335 -3.62 2.98 -15.30
CA TYR A 335 -4.22 4.02 -14.46
C TYR A 335 -3.82 3.92 -12.98
N GLY A 336 -3.52 2.72 -12.49
CA GLY A 336 -3.02 2.53 -11.13
C GLY A 336 -1.53 2.80 -10.97
N LEU A 337 -0.82 3.12 -12.06
CA LEU A 337 0.64 3.30 -12.12
C LEU A 337 1.42 2.15 -11.46
N ALA A 338 0.82 0.96 -11.44
CA ALA A 338 1.33 -0.21 -10.74
C ALA A 338 2.07 -1.13 -11.71
N ARG A 339 3.21 -1.68 -11.27
CA ARG A 339 3.93 -2.65 -12.10
C ARG A 339 3.07 -3.89 -12.32
N VAL A 340 3.15 -4.50 -13.50
CA VAL A 340 2.37 -5.71 -13.83
C VAL A 340 2.57 -6.80 -12.77
N GLY A 341 3.79 -6.98 -12.26
CA GLY A 341 4.08 -7.95 -11.21
C GLY A 341 3.48 -7.61 -9.84
N GLU A 342 3.08 -6.37 -9.58
CA GLU A 342 2.34 -5.94 -8.39
C GLU A 342 0.85 -6.20 -8.57
N VAL A 343 0.29 -5.84 -9.74
CA VAL A 343 -1.12 -6.10 -10.11
C VAL A 343 -1.45 -7.59 -10.08
N LEU A 344 -0.56 -8.44 -10.59
CA LEU A 344 -0.76 -9.90 -10.58
C LEU A 344 -0.77 -10.51 -9.16
N ARG A 345 -0.19 -9.83 -8.17
CA ARG A 345 -0.17 -10.28 -6.76
C ARG A 345 -1.20 -9.56 -5.90
N CYS A 346 -1.97 -8.65 -6.49
CA CYS A 346 -3.01 -7.87 -5.85
C CYS A 346 -4.19 -8.77 -5.46
N LYS A 347 -4.69 -8.59 -4.23
CA LYS A 347 -5.89 -9.28 -3.74
C LYS A 347 -7.09 -8.34 -3.82
N ARG A 348 -8.31 -8.89 -3.80
CA ARG A 348 -9.54 -8.06 -3.72
C ARG A 348 -9.55 -7.13 -2.50
N SER A 349 -8.93 -7.53 -1.39
CA SER A 349 -8.77 -6.69 -0.19
C SER A 349 -7.88 -5.47 -0.39
N ASP A 350 -7.03 -5.51 -1.42
CA ASP A 350 -6.15 -4.43 -1.80
C ASP A 350 -6.81 -3.50 -2.81
N LEU A 351 -8.09 -3.69 -3.17
CA LEU A 351 -8.87 -2.74 -3.97
C LEU A 351 -10.05 -2.21 -3.15
N LEU A 352 -10.27 -0.90 -3.21
CA LEU A 352 -11.44 -0.24 -2.63
C LEU A 352 -12.34 0.23 -3.77
N PHE A 353 -13.55 -0.29 -3.88
CA PHE A 353 -14.51 0.21 -4.86
C PHE A 353 -15.41 1.27 -4.24
N PRO A 354 -16.03 2.16 -5.04
CA PRO A 354 -17.06 3.10 -4.56
C PRO A 354 -18.16 2.43 -3.73
N ALA A 355 -18.57 1.21 -4.08
CA ALA A 355 -19.52 0.41 -3.29
C ALA A 355 -18.98 -0.01 -1.90
N ASP A 356 -17.66 0.00 -1.71
CA ASP A 356 -16.98 -0.28 -0.43
C ASP A 356 -16.78 1.01 0.41
N LEU A 357 -17.06 2.19 -0.16
CA LEU A 357 -16.94 3.50 0.50
C LEU A 357 -18.32 3.99 0.97
N LEU A 358 -18.36 4.54 2.19
CA LEU A 358 -19.58 5.14 2.76
C LEU A 358 -19.90 6.53 2.15
N ASP A 359 -19.00 7.05 1.33
CA ASP A 359 -19.07 8.38 0.73
C ASP A 359 -19.39 8.24 -0.76
N LYS A 360 -20.50 8.82 -1.23
CA LYS A 360 -20.94 8.71 -2.63
C LYS A 360 -20.04 9.49 -3.60
N ASP A 361 -19.29 10.46 -3.08
CA ASP A 361 -18.54 11.44 -3.87
C ASP A 361 -17.05 11.07 -4.06
N VAL A 362 -16.55 10.04 -3.38
CA VAL A 362 -15.11 9.70 -3.40
C VAL A 362 -14.90 8.35 -4.06
N GLN A 363 -14.77 8.36 -5.40
CA GLN A 363 -14.44 7.16 -6.17
C GLN A 363 -12.91 7.01 -6.27
N HIS A 364 -12.28 6.37 -5.28
CA HIS A 364 -10.84 6.09 -5.32
C HIS A 364 -10.56 4.61 -5.05
N THR A 365 -9.99 3.92 -6.03
CA THR A 365 -9.36 2.61 -5.88
C THR A 365 -7.97 2.77 -5.26
N LYS A 366 -7.79 2.26 -4.05
CA LYS A 366 -6.50 2.26 -3.37
C LYS A 366 -5.86 0.88 -3.44
N ILE A 367 -4.72 0.75 -4.11
CA ILE A 367 -3.88 -0.46 -4.12
C ILE A 367 -2.95 -0.46 -2.90
N THR A 368 -2.98 -1.51 -2.07
CA THR A 368 -2.00 -1.72 -0.98
C THR A 368 -1.00 -2.81 -1.32
N ASP A 369 0.28 -2.47 -1.42
CA ASP A 369 1.36 -3.43 -1.69
C ASP A 369 1.67 -4.30 -0.45
N SER A 370 2.05 -5.56 -0.73
CA SER A 370 2.52 -6.59 0.19
C SER A 370 4.03 -6.56 0.45
N ARG A 371 4.82 -5.82 -0.35
CA ARG A 371 6.22 -5.57 -0.05
C ARG A 371 6.32 -4.30 0.79
N GLY A 372 6.98 -4.37 1.94
CA GLY A 372 7.08 -3.30 2.95
C GLY A 372 7.74 -1.98 2.53
N ALA A 373 7.81 -1.65 1.25
CA ALA A 373 8.08 -0.30 0.75
C ALA A 373 6.74 0.39 0.50
N VAL A 374 6.34 1.24 1.44
CA VAL A 374 5.11 2.02 1.34
C VAL A 374 5.31 3.13 0.28
N GLN A 375 5.18 2.79 -1.00
CA GLN A 375 4.92 3.78 -2.04
C GLN A 375 3.41 3.98 -2.17
N ARG A 376 2.97 5.16 -1.75
CA ARG A 376 1.59 5.63 -1.83
C ARG A 376 1.29 5.94 -3.29
N TYR A 377 0.59 5.06 -4.00
CA TYR A 377 -0.15 5.47 -5.17
C TYR A 377 -1.54 5.94 -4.70
N ARG A 378 -1.66 7.24 -4.42
CA ARG A 378 -2.95 7.95 -4.54
C ARG A 378 -3.10 8.32 -6.02
N ALA A 379 -3.22 7.33 -6.88
CA ALA A 379 -3.75 7.57 -8.22
C ALA A 379 -5.26 7.44 -8.06
N GLY A 380 -5.94 8.56 -7.81
CA GLY A 380 -7.39 8.58 -8.00
C GLY A 380 -7.61 8.41 -9.49
N MET A 381 -8.07 7.24 -9.93
CA MET A 381 -8.62 7.10 -11.28
C MET A 381 -9.75 8.11 -11.42
N SER A 382 -9.82 8.83 -12.55
CA SER A 382 -10.95 9.72 -12.77
C SER A 382 -12.26 8.90 -12.80
N PRO A 383 -13.42 9.48 -12.49
CA PRO A 383 -14.69 8.76 -12.53
C PRO A 383 -14.95 8.07 -13.87
N THR A 384 -14.51 8.70 -14.97
CA THR A 384 -14.58 8.15 -16.33
C THR A 384 -13.66 6.93 -16.54
N ASP A 385 -12.47 6.92 -15.93
CA ASP A 385 -11.53 5.79 -16.04
C ASP A 385 -11.99 4.60 -15.19
N LEU A 386 -12.59 4.86 -14.03
CA LEU A 386 -13.23 3.84 -13.20
C LEU A 386 -14.43 3.22 -13.90
N GLN A 387 -15.23 4.03 -14.58
CA GLN A 387 -16.34 3.54 -15.39
C GLN A 387 -15.82 2.62 -16.50
N TRP A 388 -14.73 2.98 -17.18
CA TRP A 388 -14.08 2.09 -18.16
C TRP A 388 -13.60 0.77 -17.54
N LEU A 389 -12.98 0.82 -16.36
CA LEU A 389 -12.50 -0.37 -15.66
C LEU A 389 -13.64 -1.28 -15.17
N MET A 390 -14.75 -0.69 -14.72
CA MET A 390 -15.95 -1.43 -14.32
C MET A 390 -16.74 -1.98 -15.51
N THR A 391 -16.73 -1.29 -16.65
CA THR A 391 -17.55 -1.63 -17.82
C THR A 391 -16.83 -2.62 -18.76
N PHE A 392 -15.51 -2.48 -18.93
CA PHE A 392 -14.72 -3.22 -19.92
C PHE A 392 -13.60 -4.07 -19.31
N GLY A 393 -13.25 -3.88 -18.03
CA GLY A 393 -12.14 -4.55 -17.38
C GLY A 393 -12.57 -5.69 -16.46
N LEU A 394 -13.49 -5.43 -15.53
CA LEU A 394 -13.85 -6.40 -14.51
C LEU A 394 -14.91 -7.38 -15.02
N PRO A 395 -14.63 -8.71 -15.03
CA PRO A 395 -15.71 -9.66 -15.21
C PRO A 395 -16.73 -9.48 -14.06
N PRO A 396 -18.04 -9.63 -14.29
CA PRO A 396 -19.08 -9.48 -13.26
C PRO A 396 -18.86 -10.36 -12.00
N CYS A 397 -18.01 -11.39 -12.10
CA CYS A 397 -17.61 -12.24 -10.98
C CYS A 397 -16.55 -11.65 -10.03
N ALA A 398 -15.80 -10.61 -10.42
CA ALA A 398 -14.79 -9.98 -9.56
C ALA A 398 -15.38 -9.00 -8.53
N ALA A 399 -16.55 -8.42 -8.83
CA ALA A 399 -17.33 -7.62 -7.88
C ALA A 399 -17.91 -8.47 -6.74
N THR A 400 -18.11 -9.77 -6.97
CA THR A 400 -18.71 -10.75 -6.04
C THR A 400 -17.68 -11.70 -5.40
N ALA A 401 -16.39 -11.58 -5.74
CA ALA A 401 -15.33 -12.48 -5.27
C ALA A 401 -14.97 -12.30 -3.78
N VAL A 402 -14.63 -13.41 -3.12
CA VAL A 402 -14.32 -13.47 -1.67
C VAL A 402 -13.00 -12.71 -1.38
N ALA A 403 -12.99 -11.87 -0.33
CA ALA A 403 -11.91 -10.92 0.00
C ALA A 403 -10.46 -11.47 0.09
N ARG A 404 -10.25 -12.79 0.16
CA ARG A 404 -8.92 -13.44 0.23
C ARG A 404 -8.42 -13.99 -1.12
N GLN A 405 -9.25 -13.99 -2.16
CA GLN A 405 -8.86 -14.49 -3.47
C GLN A 405 -7.96 -13.48 -4.20
N LEU A 406 -6.97 -14.00 -4.93
CA LEU A 406 -6.22 -13.21 -5.90
C LEU A 406 -7.18 -12.73 -6.97
N LEU A 407 -7.04 -11.46 -7.38
CA LEU A 407 -7.85 -10.91 -8.48
C LEU A 407 -7.62 -11.68 -9.78
N PHE A 408 -6.40 -12.21 -9.95
CA PHE A 408 -6.02 -13.05 -11.08
C PHE A 408 -5.27 -14.28 -10.57
N PRO A 409 -5.92 -15.45 -10.44
CA PRO A 409 -5.26 -16.69 -10.08
C PRO A 409 -4.49 -17.22 -11.30
N VAL A 410 -3.30 -16.67 -11.57
CA VAL A 410 -2.44 -17.13 -12.67
C VAL A 410 -0.98 -17.15 -12.22
N HIS A 411 -0.28 -18.23 -12.57
CA HIS A 411 1.16 -18.39 -12.34
C HIS A 411 1.95 -17.36 -13.19
N LEU A 412 3.01 -16.76 -12.62
CA LEU A 412 3.83 -15.67 -13.21
C LEU A 412 4.43 -15.98 -14.60
N SER A 413 4.39 -17.25 -15.05
CA SER A 413 4.92 -17.73 -16.34
C SER A 413 3.95 -17.63 -17.52
N LEU A 414 2.64 -17.57 -17.29
CA LEU A 414 1.62 -17.58 -18.35
C LEU A 414 1.39 -16.23 -19.04
N PRO A 415 1.46 -15.06 -18.35
CA PRO A 415 1.38 -13.77 -19.02
C PRO A 415 2.53 -13.62 -20.03
N GLN A 416 3.79 -13.81 -19.61
CA GLN A 416 4.94 -13.63 -20.50
C GLN A 416 4.87 -14.47 -21.79
N GLN A 417 4.26 -15.66 -21.78
CA GLN A 417 4.06 -16.44 -23.01
C GLN A 417 2.91 -15.96 -23.90
N ARG A 418 1.81 -15.41 -23.34
CA ARG A 418 0.74 -14.79 -24.15
C ARG A 418 1.16 -13.46 -24.78
N TRP A 419 2.02 -12.68 -24.11
CA TRP A 419 2.64 -11.49 -24.69
C TRP A 419 3.66 -11.83 -25.81
N LYS A 420 4.23 -13.05 -25.80
CA LYS A 420 5.19 -13.54 -26.81
C LYS A 420 4.58 -14.20 -28.05
N LYS A 421 3.25 -14.37 -28.15
CA LYS A 421 2.64 -14.88 -29.39
C LYS A 421 2.80 -13.82 -30.49
N LYS A 422 3.80 -14.02 -31.35
CA LYS A 422 4.11 -13.25 -32.58
C LYS A 422 2.87 -12.89 -33.43
N GLN A 423 1.78 -13.65 -33.33
CA GLN A 423 0.50 -13.38 -34.00
C GLN A 423 -0.16 -12.06 -33.58
N PHE A 424 -0.04 -11.62 -32.32
CA PHE A 424 -0.72 -10.40 -31.85
C PHE A 424 -0.09 -9.13 -32.46
N PHE A 425 1.24 -9.07 -32.58
CA PHE A 425 1.95 -7.93 -33.17
C PHE A 425 2.01 -7.98 -34.71
N SER A 426 2.05 -9.18 -35.30
CA SER A 426 2.02 -9.33 -36.77
C SER A 426 0.70 -8.82 -37.37
N CYS A 427 -0.46 -9.05 -36.72
CA CYS A 427 -1.72 -8.47 -37.18
C CYS A 427 -1.78 -6.95 -36.97
N LEU A 428 -1.28 -6.43 -35.84
CA LEU A 428 -1.35 -4.99 -35.55
C LEU A 428 -0.46 -4.16 -36.48
N VAL A 429 0.74 -4.64 -36.82
CA VAL A 429 1.68 -3.95 -37.74
C VAL A 429 1.25 -4.10 -39.21
N CYS A 430 0.59 -5.21 -39.59
CA CYS A 430 0.00 -5.34 -40.94
C CYS A 430 -1.22 -4.44 -41.15
N SER A 431 -2.04 -4.20 -40.11
CA SER A 431 -3.25 -3.38 -40.21
C SER A 431 -3.00 -1.87 -40.04
N LEU A 432 -1.85 -1.44 -39.53
CA LEU A 432 -1.48 -0.02 -39.36
C LEU A 432 -0.70 0.58 -40.56
N ARG A 433 -0.61 -0.13 -41.70
CA ARG A 433 -0.03 0.40 -42.95
C ARG A 433 -1.03 1.18 -43.82
N VAL A 434 -2.13 1.64 -43.24
CA VAL A 434 -3.12 2.48 -43.93
C VAL A 434 -3.22 3.79 -43.15
N TYR A 435 -3.07 4.90 -43.86
CA TYR A 435 -2.92 6.30 -43.41
C TYR A 435 -1.48 6.78 -43.16
N ASP A 436 -0.75 7.00 -44.25
CA ASP A 436 0.08 8.20 -44.36
C ASP A 436 -0.57 9.14 -45.38
N GLY A 437 -1.16 10.22 -44.88
CA GLY A 437 -1.99 11.14 -45.64
C GLY A 437 -1.30 12.49 -45.82
N GLY A 438 -0.72 12.69 -47.00
CA GLY A 438 -0.78 13.97 -47.70
C GLY A 438 0.25 15.05 -47.34
N ARG A 439 1.36 15.07 -48.07
CA ARG A 439 1.91 16.32 -48.62
C ARG A 439 2.24 16.14 -50.09
N HIS A 440 1.55 16.92 -50.92
CA HIS A 440 1.85 17.12 -52.33
C HIS A 440 3.30 17.59 -52.52
N LEU A 441 4.04 16.94 -53.41
CA LEU A 441 4.99 17.57 -54.30
C LEU A 441 4.99 16.79 -55.63
N LEU A 442 4.94 17.56 -56.71
CA LEU A 442 4.57 17.17 -58.07
C LEU A 442 5.71 16.49 -58.85
N LEU A 443 5.33 15.41 -59.59
CA LEU A 443 5.82 14.94 -60.90
C LEU A 443 7.26 14.38 -61.06
N PRO A 444 7.56 13.57 -62.11
CA PRO A 444 6.71 12.67 -62.90
C PRO A 444 7.22 11.21 -63.00
N THR A 445 6.32 10.36 -63.47
CA THR A 445 6.40 8.97 -63.92
C THR A 445 7.59 8.61 -64.83
N GLN A 446 8.19 7.43 -64.64
CA GLN A 446 8.46 6.43 -65.69
C GLN A 446 8.68 5.01 -65.09
N PRO A 447 8.26 3.92 -65.77
CA PRO A 447 8.36 2.54 -65.27
C PRO A 447 9.53 1.78 -65.94
N VAL A 448 10.36 1.08 -65.18
CA VAL A 448 11.32 0.10 -65.75
C VAL A 448 11.44 -1.15 -64.86
N VAL A 449 10.81 -2.22 -65.35
CA VAL A 449 11.27 -3.62 -65.51
C VAL A 449 11.84 -4.42 -64.32
N ALA A 450 11.31 -5.64 -64.22
CA ALA A 450 11.66 -6.74 -63.31
C ALA A 450 13.15 -7.18 -63.34
N GLY A 451 13.63 -7.65 -62.19
CA GLY A 451 14.92 -8.32 -62.06
C GLY A 451 14.92 -9.26 -60.85
N SER A 452 15.15 -10.54 -61.12
CA SER A 452 15.08 -11.71 -60.23
C SER A 452 16.26 -11.86 -59.25
N ALA A 453 15.99 -12.65 -58.20
CA ALA A 453 16.91 -13.53 -57.46
C ALA A 453 17.85 -12.93 -56.40
N LYS A 454 17.65 -13.31 -55.13
CA LYS A 454 18.36 -14.42 -54.47
C LYS A 454 17.96 -14.52 -52.99
N SER A 455 17.77 -15.76 -52.56
CA SER A 455 17.65 -16.21 -51.18
C SER A 455 18.94 -15.95 -50.41
N ASP A 456 18.86 -15.24 -49.27
CA ASP A 456 19.83 -15.37 -48.20
C ASP A 456 19.13 -15.29 -46.83
N ALA A 457 19.39 -16.32 -46.03
CA ALA A 457 18.81 -16.56 -44.73
C ALA A 457 19.34 -15.56 -43.69
N ILE A 458 18.46 -14.70 -43.18
CA ILE A 458 18.77 -13.84 -42.03
C ILE A 458 18.37 -14.57 -40.75
N SER A 459 19.40 -14.91 -39.98
CA SER A 459 19.36 -15.49 -38.65
C SER A 459 18.61 -14.58 -37.66
N GLY A 460 17.66 -15.19 -36.95
CA GLY A 460 16.74 -14.48 -36.06
C GLY A 460 17.39 -13.96 -34.79
N GLY A 461 17.44 -12.63 -34.66
CA GLY A 461 17.63 -11.93 -33.39
C GLY A 461 16.35 -12.00 -32.54
N GLN A 462 16.46 -12.61 -31.37
CA GLN A 462 15.38 -12.75 -30.39
C GLN A 462 15.17 -11.40 -29.67
N ALA A 463 14.38 -10.49 -30.24
CA ALA A 463 13.99 -9.25 -29.58
C ALA A 463 12.92 -9.54 -28.50
N ASP A 464 13.33 -9.48 -27.23
CA ASP A 464 12.41 -9.53 -26.08
C ASP A 464 11.64 -8.20 -25.97
N TYR A 465 10.51 -8.11 -26.67
CA TYR A 465 9.54 -7.02 -26.51
C TYR A 465 8.78 -7.20 -25.18
N MET A 466 9.10 -6.35 -24.20
CA MET A 466 8.32 -6.19 -22.97
C MET A 466 7.92 -4.72 -22.91
N PHE A 467 6.65 -4.36 -22.94
CA PHE A 467 6.23 -2.94 -22.92
C PHE A 467 6.43 -2.35 -21.53
N CYS A 468 6.95 -1.11 -21.47
CA CYS A 468 7.04 -0.33 -20.24
C CYS A 468 5.93 0.71 -20.28
N MET A 469 4.85 0.50 -19.52
CA MET A 469 3.76 1.47 -19.41
C MET A 469 4.05 2.41 -18.24
N TYR A 470 4.50 3.62 -18.55
CA TYR A 470 4.45 4.75 -17.63
C TYR A 470 3.69 5.87 -18.33
N SER A 471 2.89 6.63 -17.59
CA SER A 471 2.34 7.91 -18.05
C SER A 471 3.40 8.97 -17.78
N ALA A 472 3.76 9.76 -18.79
CA ALA A 472 4.43 11.04 -18.55
C ALA A 472 3.34 12.00 -18.07
N ASN A 473 3.44 12.42 -16.80
CA ASN A 473 2.73 13.62 -16.35
C ASN A 473 3.71 14.77 -16.48
N ASP A 474 3.24 15.85 -17.11
CA ASP A 474 3.90 17.17 -17.09
C ASP A 474 4.17 17.65 -15.65
#